data_AF-A0A151ITC1-F1
#
_entry.id   AF-A0A151ITC1-F1
#
_cell.length_a   1.000
_cell.length_b   1.000
_cell.length_c   1.000
_cell.angle_alpha   90.00
_cell.angle_beta   90.00
_cell.angle_gamma   90.00
#
_symmetry.space_group_name_H-M   'P 1'
#
loop_
_entity.id
_entity.type
_entity.pdbx_description
1 polymer ?
#
loop_
_entity_poly.entity_id
_entity_poly.type
_entity_poly.pdbx_seq_one_letter_code
_entity_poly.pdbx_strand_id
1 'polypeptide(L)'
;NEMIILEDSDLYAVINCLIITDHFPLHKIWVQKGVNKKFVWLMKHYRSELSITIDTFQSVNDIQFIPCDEKVNVVSIWSEDIVAAKNLALSINSHLVFINTYMDFHGSKILWIYKHVSMGLLISDEYMMLNILCENVSQNQEFSMNVVHLSSVVKINDIFVGDLFYDGAWQKPMKGMYWKHNNNSLWANATHIDIKKCYLSARKGFKTWSNMSIKARIQILSRFMSTLELAGIDIKCCYVIAAIVDRWIKFPYLCEGIQGYIENETKEVLWTRRPLGVIILREENENILFFRLMQTLIAGNSVIVMFDANFCNPSSYYDMFSTCGIPPGVINLLSHENTGTLEHKLCLQDYTTYANKFFLKGTSSDTYIVPFRRLTTPKLIVISLQ
;
A
#
# COMPACT_ATOMS: atom_id res chain seq x y z
N ASN A 1 3.90 19.95 -1.36
CA ASN A 1 5.20 20.12 -0.68
C ASN A 1 4.99 20.82 0.64
N GLU A 2 5.59 20.27 1.68
CA GLU A 2 5.40 20.73 3.05
C GLU A 2 6.75 20.80 3.78
N MET A 3 6.82 21.63 4.82
CA MET A 3 8.00 21.74 5.69
C MET A 3 7.56 21.53 7.14
N ILE A 4 8.38 20.82 7.92
CA ILE A 4 8.18 20.56 9.34
C ILE A 4 9.35 21.16 10.09
N ILE A 5 9.06 22.01 11.08
CA ILE A 5 10.06 22.67 11.92
C ILE A 5 9.87 22.16 13.35
N LEU A 6 10.84 21.39 13.83
CA LEU A 6 10.87 20.88 15.21
C LEU A 6 11.44 21.94 16.17
N GLU A 7 11.15 21.79 17.46
CA GLU A 7 11.53 22.73 18.52
C GLU A 7 13.03 22.99 18.64
N ASP A 8 13.85 22.02 18.26
CA ASP A 8 15.30 22.06 18.32
C ASP A 8 15.94 22.73 17.09
N SER A 9 15.18 23.02 16.03
CA SER A 9 15.70 23.54 14.75
C SER A 9 16.45 24.88 14.86
N ASP A 10 17.52 25.06 14.08
CA ASP A 10 18.03 26.41 13.77
C ASP A 10 17.07 27.19 12.86
N LEU A 11 16.26 28.05 13.47
CA LEU A 11 15.30 28.89 12.74
C LEU A 11 15.96 29.87 11.77
N TYR A 12 17.21 30.32 11.99
CA TYR A 12 17.87 31.20 11.03
C TYR A 12 18.26 30.44 9.76
N ALA A 13 18.75 29.21 9.91
CA ALA A 13 19.02 28.32 8.78
C ALA A 13 17.74 28.04 7.97
N VAL A 14 16.61 27.79 8.65
CA VAL A 14 15.29 27.63 8.01
C VAL A 14 14.94 28.86 7.18
N ILE A 15 15.05 30.06 7.76
CA ILE A 15 14.71 31.32 7.09
C ILE A 15 15.60 31.55 5.87
N ASN A 16 16.91 31.35 6.02
CA ASN A 16 17.85 31.47 4.91
C ASN A 16 17.52 30.49 3.78
N CYS A 17 17.19 29.24 4.11
CA CYS A 17 16.78 28.25 3.13
C CYS A 17 15.49 28.67 2.40
N LEU A 18 14.48 29.14 3.13
CA LEU A 18 13.23 29.65 2.54
C LEU A 18 13.47 30.82 1.58
N ILE A 19 14.41 31.71 1.88
CA ILE A 19 14.81 32.82 1.00
C ILE A 19 15.46 32.27 -0.28
N ILE A 20 16.42 31.36 -0.15
CA ILE A 20 17.15 30.78 -1.29
C ILE A 20 16.21 29.99 -2.22
N THR A 21 15.20 29.35 -1.63
CA THR A 21 14.30 28.39 -2.32
C THR A 21 12.93 28.96 -2.67
N ASP A 22 12.75 30.29 -2.66
CA ASP A 22 11.46 30.97 -2.92
C ASP A 22 10.75 30.54 -4.20
N HIS A 23 11.53 30.25 -5.23
CA HIS A 23 11.04 29.85 -6.54
C HIS A 23 10.46 28.43 -6.57
N PHE A 24 10.65 27.63 -5.52
CA PHE A 24 10.07 26.30 -5.41
C PHE A 24 8.72 26.33 -4.69
N PRO A 25 7.70 25.58 -5.18
CA PRO A 25 6.38 25.59 -4.60
C PRO A 25 6.40 24.96 -3.20
N LEU A 26 6.07 25.74 -2.17
CA LEU A 26 5.86 25.27 -0.80
C LEU A 26 4.45 25.69 -0.37
N HIS A 27 3.61 24.72 0.02
CA HIS A 27 2.19 24.99 0.29
C HIS A 27 1.92 25.21 1.77
N LYS A 28 2.68 24.53 2.63
CA LYS A 28 2.42 24.49 4.06
C LYS A 28 3.69 24.35 4.87
N ILE A 29 3.75 25.05 6.00
CA ILE A 29 4.81 24.93 7.01
C ILE A 29 4.14 24.55 8.34
N TRP A 30 4.52 23.40 8.86
CA TRP A 30 4.17 22.93 10.19
C TRP A 30 5.24 23.37 11.17
N VAL A 31 4.86 24.11 12.21
CA VAL A 31 5.79 24.64 13.20
C VAL A 31 5.42 24.12 14.58
N GLN A 32 6.39 23.52 15.26
CA GLN A 32 6.14 23.02 16.60
C GLN A 32 5.88 24.18 17.57
N LYS A 33 4.92 24.00 18.47
CA LYS A 33 4.38 25.04 19.35
C LYS A 33 5.44 25.86 20.09
N GLY A 34 6.52 25.23 20.57
CA GLY A 34 7.59 25.91 21.32
C GLY A 34 8.32 27.00 20.53
N VAL A 35 8.43 26.86 19.19
CA VAL A 35 9.20 27.78 18.34
C VAL A 35 8.35 28.68 17.44
N ASN A 36 7.04 28.43 17.35
CA ASN A 36 6.14 29.15 16.43
C ASN A 36 6.20 30.68 16.55
N LYS A 37 6.16 31.23 17.77
CA LYS A 37 6.20 32.70 17.96
C LYS A 37 7.47 33.32 17.38
N LYS A 38 8.63 32.69 17.64
CA LYS A 38 9.92 33.16 17.15
C LYS A 38 10.02 33.02 15.64
N PHE A 39 9.56 31.89 15.10
CA PHE A 39 9.53 31.65 13.65
C PHE A 39 8.67 32.69 12.92
N VAL A 40 7.43 32.92 13.36
CA VAL A 40 6.53 33.92 12.73
C VAL A 40 7.13 35.33 12.80
N TRP A 41 7.81 35.67 13.89
CA TRP A 41 8.51 36.96 14.01
C TRP A 41 9.65 37.07 12.98
N LEU A 42 10.50 36.05 12.86
CA LEU A 42 11.59 36.01 11.87
C LEU A 42 11.05 36.10 10.44
N MET A 43 9.98 35.35 10.14
CA MET A 43 9.34 35.38 8.83
C MET A 43 8.89 36.79 8.46
N LYS A 44 8.24 37.52 9.37
CA LYS A 44 7.81 38.91 9.14
C LYS A 44 8.98 39.89 8.98
N HIS A 45 10.10 39.62 9.66
CA HIS A 45 11.27 40.50 9.64
C HIS A 45 12.07 40.36 8.35
N TYR A 46 12.26 39.13 7.87
CA TYR A 46 13.10 38.84 6.70
C TYR A 46 12.31 38.67 5.40
N ARG A 47 10.98 38.50 5.48
CA ARG A 47 10.12 38.28 4.32
C ARG A 47 8.81 39.04 4.42
N SER A 48 8.55 39.90 3.45
CA SER A 48 7.27 40.61 3.30
C SER A 48 6.27 39.74 2.52
N GLU A 49 5.35 39.13 3.26
CA GLU A 49 4.19 38.34 2.83
C GLU A 49 4.48 37.07 2.00
N LEU A 50 4.14 35.92 2.58
CA LEU A 50 4.03 34.64 1.87
C LEU A 50 2.57 34.21 1.85
N SER A 51 2.12 33.76 0.69
CA SER A 51 0.88 33.00 0.52
C SER A 51 1.00 31.55 1.02
N ILE A 52 1.88 31.29 1.99
CA ILE A 52 2.13 29.95 2.55
C ILE A 52 1.35 29.80 3.85
N THR A 53 0.64 28.67 3.99
CA THR A 53 -0.08 28.35 5.22
C THR A 53 0.90 27.93 6.31
N ILE A 54 0.83 28.57 7.47
CA ILE A 54 1.64 28.22 8.65
C ILE A 54 0.72 27.65 9.72
N ASP A 55 0.88 26.36 10.02
CA ASP A 55 0.11 25.67 11.06
C ASP A 55 1.00 25.30 12.24
N THR A 56 0.41 25.29 13.43
CA THR A 56 1.10 24.90 14.66
C THR A 56 0.71 23.48 15.06
N PHE A 57 1.68 22.68 15.49
CA PHE A 57 1.42 21.35 16.04
C PHE A 57 2.11 21.16 17.40
N GLN A 58 1.63 20.19 18.19
CA GLN A 58 2.23 19.84 19.48
C GLN A 58 2.94 18.49 19.42
N SER A 59 2.36 17.53 18.70
CA SER A 59 2.93 16.23 18.42
C SER A 59 3.02 16.00 16.91
N VAL A 60 4.02 15.24 16.47
CA VAL A 60 4.12 14.79 15.07
C VAL A 60 2.85 14.06 14.61
N ASN A 61 2.15 13.38 15.53
CA ASN A 61 0.90 12.69 15.23
C ASN A 61 -0.24 13.66 14.84
N ASP A 62 -0.12 14.95 15.14
CA ASP A 62 -1.09 15.97 14.77
C ASP A 62 -0.95 16.38 13.28
N ILE A 63 0.19 16.06 12.66
CA ILE A 63 0.51 16.47 11.29
C ILE A 63 -0.28 15.62 10.30
N GLN A 64 -1.18 16.29 9.58
CA GLN A 64 -1.93 15.69 8.48
C GLN A 64 -1.34 16.18 7.16
N PHE A 65 -0.49 15.35 6.55
CA PHE A 65 0.04 15.64 5.22
C PHE A 65 -1.10 15.68 4.20
N ILE A 66 -1.08 16.70 3.35
CA ILE A 66 -2.01 16.82 2.24
C ILE A 66 -1.68 15.68 1.27
N PRO A 67 -2.63 14.78 0.96
CA PRO A 67 -2.46 13.84 -0.13
C PRO A 67 -2.33 14.66 -1.41
N CYS A 68 -1.15 14.64 -2.01
CA CYS A 68 -0.95 15.31 -3.28
C CYS A 68 -1.20 14.28 -4.37
N ASP A 69 -2.46 14.23 -4.81
CA ASP A 69 -2.88 13.44 -5.95
C ASP A 69 -2.01 13.83 -7.17
N GLU A 70 -1.39 12.83 -7.78
CA GLU A 70 -0.66 12.91 -9.06
C GLU A 70 0.71 13.63 -9.06
N LYS A 71 1.23 14.08 -7.91
CA LYS A 71 2.56 14.73 -7.84
C LYS A 71 3.51 14.10 -6.83
N VAL A 72 4.80 14.25 -7.10
CA VAL A 72 5.87 13.84 -6.18
C VAL A 72 5.72 14.65 -4.89
N ASN A 73 5.20 14.03 -3.83
CA ASN A 73 5.15 14.66 -2.51
C ASN A 73 6.57 14.83 -1.92
N VAL A 74 6.95 16.09 -1.71
CA VAL A 74 8.22 16.49 -1.08
C VAL A 74 7.96 17.06 0.30
N VAL A 75 8.71 16.57 1.29
CA VAL A 75 8.68 17.08 2.68
C VAL A 75 10.08 17.53 3.09
N SER A 76 10.18 18.67 3.76
CA SER A 76 11.41 19.12 4.43
C SER A 76 11.23 19.02 5.94
N ILE A 77 12.24 18.52 6.65
CA ILE A 77 12.26 18.38 8.11
C ILE A 77 13.47 19.16 8.63
N TRP A 78 13.23 20.02 9.60
CA TRP A 78 14.27 20.78 10.28
C TRP A 78 14.35 20.33 11.73
N SER A 79 15.57 20.00 12.17
CA SER A 79 15.90 19.48 13.50
C SER A 79 17.42 19.38 13.64
N GLU A 80 17.93 19.69 14.82
CA GLU A 80 19.34 19.47 15.16
C GLU A 80 19.56 18.01 15.63
N ASP A 81 18.51 17.34 16.10
CA ASP A 81 18.50 15.89 16.34
C ASP A 81 18.33 15.10 15.02
N ILE A 82 19.46 14.87 14.35
CA ILE A 82 19.51 14.11 13.09
C ILE A 82 18.93 12.69 13.23
N VAL A 83 19.04 12.06 14.39
CA VAL A 83 18.53 10.69 14.58
C VAL A 83 17.00 10.72 14.62
N ALA A 84 16.42 11.64 15.39
CA ALA A 84 14.97 11.86 15.41
C ALA A 84 14.45 12.26 14.03
N ALA A 85 15.14 13.15 13.32
CA ALA A 85 14.78 13.57 11.97
C ALA A 85 14.78 12.42 10.96
N LYS A 86 15.78 11.52 11.00
CA LYS A 86 15.84 10.32 10.15
C LYS A 86 14.69 9.36 10.45
N ASN A 87 14.40 9.12 11.73
CA ASN A 87 13.29 8.25 12.13
C ASN A 87 11.94 8.82 11.67
N LEU A 88 11.75 10.13 11.79
CA LEU A 88 10.58 10.84 11.28
C LEU A 88 10.51 10.77 9.75
N ALA A 89 11.63 11.02 9.07
CA ALA A 89 11.71 10.93 7.62
C ALA A 89 11.31 9.54 7.10
N LEU A 90 11.69 8.47 7.79
CA LEU A 90 11.31 7.10 7.44
C LEU A 90 9.82 6.83 7.63
N SER A 91 9.16 7.40 8.64
CA SER A 91 7.73 7.18 8.92
C SER A 91 6.77 7.99 8.04
N ILE A 92 7.21 9.11 7.48
CA ILE A 92 6.36 9.97 6.65
C ILE A 92 6.07 9.31 5.29
N ASN A 93 4.82 9.37 4.84
CA ASN A 93 4.41 8.84 3.55
C ASN A 93 4.69 9.81 2.37
N SER A 94 5.96 10.17 2.17
CA SER A 94 6.42 11.03 1.08
C SER A 94 7.43 10.32 0.17
N HIS A 95 7.62 10.87 -1.03
CA HIS A 95 8.57 10.32 -2.01
C HIS A 95 9.97 10.88 -1.80
N LEU A 96 10.06 12.18 -1.50
CA LEU A 96 11.31 12.87 -1.23
C LEU A 96 11.22 13.53 0.15
N VAL A 97 12.21 13.27 0.98
CA VAL A 97 12.39 13.96 2.25
C VAL A 97 13.74 14.66 2.24
N PHE A 98 13.75 15.92 2.65
CA PHE A 98 14.97 16.68 2.88
C PHE A 98 15.10 16.96 4.37
N ILE A 99 16.27 16.71 4.96
CA ILE A 99 16.59 17.03 6.35
C ILE A 99 17.58 18.21 6.36
N ASN A 100 17.21 19.28 7.07
CA ASN A 100 17.95 20.55 7.18
C ASN A 100 18.28 21.18 5.83
N THR A 101 17.42 20.96 4.84
CA THR A 101 17.47 21.57 3.52
C THR A 101 16.09 21.45 2.84
N TYR A 102 15.91 22.08 1.69
CA TYR A 102 14.68 21.99 0.91
C TYR A 102 14.97 22.11 -0.59
N MET A 103 14.43 21.18 -1.39
CA MET A 103 14.56 21.17 -2.86
C MET A 103 16.01 21.28 -3.36
N ASP A 104 16.97 20.80 -2.57
CA ASP A 104 18.38 20.83 -2.93
C ASP A 104 18.73 19.62 -3.81
N PHE A 105 18.41 19.76 -5.09
CA PHE A 105 18.68 18.79 -6.14
C PHE A 105 20.09 18.86 -6.72
N HIS A 106 21.06 19.52 -6.06
CA HIS A 106 22.45 19.47 -6.53
C HIS A 106 22.95 18.01 -6.47
N GLY A 107 23.03 17.36 -7.66
CA GLY A 107 23.40 15.95 -7.84
C GLY A 107 22.58 15.25 -8.94
N SER A 108 23.22 14.49 -9.83
CA SER A 108 22.55 13.89 -11.01
C SER A 108 21.59 12.75 -10.67
N LYS A 109 21.80 12.05 -9.54
CA LYS A 109 20.99 10.90 -9.10
C LYS A 109 19.66 11.31 -8.46
N ILE A 110 19.64 12.39 -7.68
CA ILE A 110 18.43 12.90 -7.01
C ILE A 110 17.39 13.34 -8.06
N LEU A 111 17.86 14.05 -9.11
CA LEU A 111 17.02 14.47 -10.25
C LEU A 111 16.45 13.28 -11.03
N TRP A 112 17.21 12.19 -11.16
CA TRP A 112 16.76 10.97 -11.84
C TRP A 112 15.64 10.24 -11.07
N ILE A 113 15.74 10.17 -9.74
CA ILE A 113 14.70 9.56 -8.88
C ILE A 113 13.42 10.39 -8.94
N TYR A 114 13.52 11.72 -8.92
CA TYR A 114 12.35 12.60 -9.13
C TYR A 114 11.63 12.30 -10.45
N LYS A 115 12.37 12.12 -11.55
CA LYS A 115 11.81 11.74 -12.86
C LYS A 115 11.19 10.33 -12.88
N HIS A 116 11.77 9.39 -12.14
CA HIS A 116 11.24 8.03 -12.06
C HIS A 116 9.95 7.95 -11.22
N VAL A 117 9.89 8.68 -10.11
CA VAL A 117 8.70 8.76 -9.27
C VAL A 117 7.56 9.44 -10.04
N SER A 118 7.84 10.52 -10.76
CA SER A 118 6.81 11.25 -11.52
C SER A 118 6.20 10.43 -12.68
N MET A 119 6.97 9.52 -13.30
CA MET A 119 6.44 8.59 -14.30
C MET A 119 5.71 7.37 -13.72
N GLY A 120 6.04 6.95 -12.50
CA GLY A 120 5.45 5.77 -11.84
C GLY A 120 4.11 6.02 -11.15
N LEU A 121 3.69 7.28 -10.97
CA LEU A 121 2.51 7.69 -10.19
C LEU A 121 1.15 7.41 -10.87
N LEU A 122 1.11 6.76 -12.03
CA LEU A 122 -0.10 6.52 -12.83
C LEU A 122 -1.06 5.42 -12.29
N ILE A 123 -0.87 4.96 -11.05
CA ILE A 123 -1.77 3.98 -10.41
C ILE A 123 -1.93 4.36 -8.94
N SER A 124 -2.69 5.42 -8.63
CA SER A 124 -2.94 5.80 -7.24
C SER A 124 -4.13 5.01 -6.66
N ASP A 125 -3.92 4.45 -5.47
CA ASP A 125 -4.98 3.94 -4.57
C ASP A 125 -6.08 5.00 -4.32
N GLU A 126 -5.74 6.29 -4.40
CA GLU A 126 -6.68 7.39 -4.21
C GLU A 126 -7.62 7.57 -5.39
N TYR A 127 -7.15 7.41 -6.64
CA TYR A 127 -8.03 7.39 -7.81
C TYR A 127 -8.97 6.18 -7.80
N MET A 128 -8.48 5.01 -7.38
CA MET A 128 -9.31 3.83 -7.14
C MET A 128 -10.40 4.10 -6.10
N MET A 129 -10.04 4.69 -4.96
CA MET A 129 -10.99 5.07 -3.93
C MET A 129 -12.01 6.09 -4.40
N LEU A 130 -11.59 7.11 -5.14
CA LEU A 130 -12.49 8.09 -5.74
C LEU A 130 -13.47 7.41 -6.68
N ASN A 131 -13.03 6.50 -7.54
CA ASN A 131 -13.93 5.76 -8.42
C ASN A 131 -14.91 4.87 -7.64
N ILE A 132 -14.44 4.14 -6.62
CA ILE A 132 -15.28 3.31 -5.76
C ILE A 132 -16.25 4.16 -4.91
N LEU A 133 -15.88 5.38 -4.52
CA LEU A 133 -16.71 6.28 -3.72
C LEU A 133 -17.70 7.12 -4.55
N CYS A 134 -17.30 7.50 -5.77
CA CYS A 134 -18.03 8.44 -6.65
C CYS A 134 -18.94 7.75 -7.67
N GLU A 135 -18.91 6.42 -7.81
CA GLU A 135 -19.98 5.68 -8.50
C GLU A 135 -21.30 5.86 -7.72
N ASN A 136 -21.92 7.02 -7.91
CA ASN A 136 -23.31 7.27 -7.58
C ASN A 136 -24.13 6.22 -8.32
N VAL A 137 -24.84 5.40 -7.56
CA VAL A 137 -26.11 4.71 -7.78
C VAL A 137 -26.85 5.02 -9.10
N SER A 138 -26.19 4.93 -10.26
CA SER A 138 -26.87 4.56 -11.48
C SER A 138 -27.10 3.08 -11.30
N GLN A 139 -28.38 2.73 -11.18
CA GLN A 139 -28.85 1.37 -11.08
C GLN A 139 -28.49 0.66 -12.39
N ASN A 140 -27.22 0.26 -12.56
CA ASN A 140 -26.92 -0.87 -13.40
C ASN A 140 -27.57 -2.04 -12.68
N GLN A 141 -28.77 -2.34 -13.12
CA GLN A 141 -29.51 -3.53 -12.76
C GLN A 141 -28.53 -4.69 -13.02
N GLU A 142 -27.88 -5.18 -11.95
CA GLU A 142 -26.97 -6.32 -12.00
C GLU A 142 -27.84 -7.53 -12.36
N PHE A 143 -28.08 -7.72 -13.66
CA PHE A 143 -28.75 -8.88 -14.20
C PHE A 143 -27.79 -10.05 -14.09
N SER A 144 -27.97 -10.84 -13.03
CA SER A 144 -27.32 -12.12 -12.89
C SER A 144 -28.35 -13.21 -13.14
N MET A 145 -28.04 -14.10 -14.08
CA MET A 145 -28.94 -15.18 -14.49
C MET A 145 -28.96 -16.34 -13.49
N ASN A 146 -28.02 -16.38 -12.54
CA ASN A 146 -27.81 -17.49 -11.62
C ASN A 146 -27.87 -17.08 -10.12
N VAL A 147 -28.43 -15.91 -9.79
CA VAL A 147 -28.56 -15.50 -8.37
C VAL A 147 -29.58 -16.37 -7.64
N VAL A 148 -29.15 -16.92 -6.52
CA VAL A 148 -30.01 -17.50 -5.49
C VAL A 148 -30.06 -16.55 -4.30
N HIS A 149 -31.26 -16.13 -3.91
CA HIS A 149 -31.48 -15.55 -2.59
C HIS A 149 -31.60 -16.68 -1.58
N LEU A 150 -30.63 -16.79 -0.67
CA LEU A 150 -30.72 -17.75 0.43
C LEU A 150 -31.79 -17.26 1.42
N SER A 151 -33.00 -17.82 1.33
CA SER A 151 -33.99 -17.73 2.40
C SER A 151 -33.59 -18.66 3.55
N SER A 152 -34.00 -18.34 4.77
CA SER A 152 -33.69 -19.08 6.00
C SER A 152 -34.18 -20.54 6.04
N VAL A 153 -34.77 -21.07 4.96
CA VAL A 153 -35.51 -22.34 4.93
C VAL A 153 -34.91 -23.38 3.96
N VAL A 154 -33.80 -23.07 3.27
CA VAL A 154 -33.12 -24.11 2.46
C VAL A 154 -32.51 -25.13 3.42
N LYS A 155 -32.88 -26.41 3.28
CA LYS A 155 -32.19 -27.52 3.95
C LYS A 155 -30.76 -27.60 3.37
N ILE A 156 -29.83 -26.90 4.03
CA ILE A 156 -28.43 -26.67 3.66
C ILE A 156 -27.55 -27.93 3.76
N ASN A 157 -28.09 -29.07 4.19
CA ASN A 157 -27.30 -30.18 4.71
C ASN A 157 -26.24 -30.76 3.75
N ASP A 158 -26.34 -30.54 2.42
CA ASP A 158 -25.37 -31.05 1.43
C ASP A 158 -24.76 -29.98 0.49
N ILE A 159 -25.03 -28.68 0.69
CA ILE A 159 -24.52 -27.60 -0.19
C ILE A 159 -23.54 -26.70 0.56
N PHE A 160 -22.32 -26.59 0.05
CA PHE A 160 -21.33 -25.67 0.60
C PHE A 160 -21.70 -24.22 0.27
N VAL A 161 -21.71 -23.33 1.27
CA VAL A 161 -21.97 -21.90 1.09
C VAL A 161 -20.72 -21.10 1.43
N GLY A 162 -20.12 -20.48 0.43
CA GLY A 162 -18.95 -19.62 0.56
C GLY A 162 -19.35 -18.15 0.63
N ASP A 163 -18.91 -17.49 1.70
CA ASP A 163 -19.11 -16.06 1.94
C ASP A 163 -17.93 -15.23 1.39
N LEU A 164 -18.02 -13.90 1.50
CA LEU A 164 -16.89 -13.00 1.22
C LEU A 164 -15.91 -13.03 2.40
N PHE A 165 -14.67 -12.58 2.22
CA PHE A 165 -13.72 -12.47 3.33
C PHE A 165 -13.09 -11.08 3.37
N TYR A 166 -13.34 -10.33 4.45
CA TYR A 166 -12.68 -9.05 4.72
C TYR A 166 -12.84 -8.71 6.21
N ASP A 167 -12.04 -7.76 6.69
CA ASP A 167 -11.91 -7.41 8.12
C ASP A 167 -11.49 -8.62 8.99
N GLY A 168 -10.79 -9.60 8.39
CA GLY A 168 -10.29 -10.79 9.07
C GLY A 168 -11.36 -11.85 9.38
N ALA A 169 -12.55 -11.73 8.79
CA ALA A 169 -13.65 -12.66 9.01
C ALA A 169 -14.46 -12.91 7.72
N TRP A 170 -15.23 -14.00 7.73
CA TRP A 170 -16.22 -14.30 6.70
C TRP A 170 -17.44 -13.37 6.81
N GLN A 171 -17.89 -12.86 5.68
CA GLN A 171 -18.91 -11.81 5.57
C GLN A 171 -19.98 -12.22 4.56
N LYS A 172 -21.23 -12.26 5.00
CA LYS A 172 -22.36 -12.48 4.10
C LYS A 172 -22.46 -11.32 3.10
N PRO A 173 -22.84 -11.59 1.84
CA PRO A 173 -23.07 -10.53 0.85
C PRO A 173 -24.20 -9.61 1.31
N MET A 174 -24.04 -8.31 1.13
CA MET A 174 -24.96 -7.30 1.66
C MET A 174 -26.42 -7.46 1.20
N LYS A 175 -26.64 -7.98 -0.02
CA LYS A 175 -27.99 -8.28 -0.54
C LYS A 175 -28.45 -9.73 -0.32
N GLY A 176 -27.66 -10.54 0.39
CA GLY A 176 -27.94 -11.98 0.58
C GLY A 176 -27.96 -12.77 -0.74
N MET A 177 -27.28 -12.26 -1.76
CA MET A 177 -27.24 -12.82 -3.11
C MET A 177 -26.05 -13.77 -3.22
N TYR A 178 -26.32 -14.98 -3.68
CA TYR A 178 -25.31 -15.99 -3.97
C TYR A 178 -25.46 -16.47 -5.41
N TRP A 179 -24.41 -17.03 -5.99
CA TRP A 179 -24.43 -17.65 -7.30
C TRP A 179 -24.00 -19.11 -7.20
N LYS A 180 -24.52 -19.95 -8.10
CA LYS A 180 -24.20 -21.37 -8.12
C LYS A 180 -22.83 -21.62 -8.75
N HIS A 181 -21.91 -22.14 -7.95
CA HIS A 181 -20.58 -22.57 -8.38
C HIS A 181 -20.52 -24.10 -8.38
N ASN A 182 -20.36 -24.69 -9.56
CA ASN A 182 -20.49 -26.14 -9.75
C ASN A 182 -21.83 -26.68 -9.19
N ASN A 183 -22.00 -28.00 -9.12
CA ASN A 183 -23.30 -28.56 -8.73
C ASN A 183 -23.61 -28.44 -7.22
N ASN A 184 -22.58 -28.34 -6.36
CA ASN A 184 -22.72 -28.49 -4.90
C ASN A 184 -22.19 -27.30 -4.08
N SER A 185 -21.95 -26.13 -4.69
CA SER A 185 -21.59 -24.93 -3.91
C SER A 185 -22.30 -23.66 -4.36
N LEU A 186 -22.58 -22.79 -3.39
CA LEU A 186 -23.08 -21.44 -3.57
C LEU A 186 -22.00 -20.48 -3.08
N TRP A 187 -21.76 -19.40 -3.82
CA TRP A 187 -20.79 -18.38 -3.44
C TRP A 187 -21.42 -17.01 -3.43
N ALA A 188 -20.99 -16.17 -2.50
CA ALA A 188 -21.49 -14.82 -2.39
C ALA A 188 -21.35 -14.06 -3.72
N ASN A 189 -22.38 -13.29 -4.08
CA ASN A 189 -22.37 -12.42 -5.26
C ASN A 189 -22.15 -10.98 -4.79
N ALA A 190 -20.90 -10.54 -4.79
CA ALA A 190 -20.50 -9.25 -4.23
C ALA A 190 -21.11 -8.08 -5.01
N THR A 191 -21.80 -7.20 -4.30
CA THR A 191 -22.35 -5.96 -4.86
C THR A 191 -21.34 -4.82 -4.75
N HIS A 192 -21.64 -3.66 -5.35
CA HIS A 192 -20.84 -2.45 -5.14
C HIS A 192 -20.65 -2.09 -3.65
N ILE A 193 -21.64 -2.34 -2.79
CA ILE A 193 -21.51 -2.07 -1.34
C ILE A 193 -20.48 -3.01 -0.70
N ASP A 194 -20.48 -4.28 -1.10
CA ASP A 194 -19.50 -5.27 -0.65
C ASP A 194 -18.08 -4.90 -1.09
N ILE A 195 -17.92 -4.47 -2.36
CA ILE A 195 -16.65 -4.00 -2.92
C ILE A 195 -16.10 -2.83 -2.09
N LYS A 196 -16.93 -1.82 -1.81
CA LYS A 196 -16.55 -0.65 -1.01
C LYS A 196 -16.09 -1.05 0.41
N LYS A 197 -16.83 -1.93 1.09
CA LYS A 197 -16.46 -2.41 2.43
C LYS A 197 -15.15 -3.20 2.41
N CYS A 198 -15.01 -4.13 1.47
CA CYS A 198 -13.81 -4.93 1.29
C CYS A 198 -12.58 -4.05 0.99
N TYR A 199 -12.71 -3.05 0.12
CA TYR A 199 -11.62 -2.14 -0.18
C TYR A 199 -11.23 -1.26 1.03
N LEU A 200 -12.20 -0.77 1.80
CA LEU A 200 -11.91 -0.05 3.06
C LEU A 200 -11.19 -0.95 4.08
N SER A 201 -11.55 -2.24 4.13
CA SER A 201 -10.83 -3.22 4.94
C SER A 201 -9.39 -3.38 4.45
N ALA A 202 -9.20 -3.53 3.14
CA ALA A 202 -7.88 -3.64 2.51
C ALA A 202 -6.98 -2.44 2.85
N ARG A 203 -7.50 -1.21 2.78
CA ARG A 203 -6.76 -0.01 3.18
C ARG A 203 -6.35 -0.01 4.66
N LYS A 204 -7.22 -0.46 5.56
CA LYS A 204 -6.89 -0.58 6.99
C LYS A 204 -5.80 -1.63 7.19
N GLY A 205 -5.94 -2.79 6.54
CA GLY A 205 -4.94 -3.84 6.53
C GLY A 205 -3.59 -3.35 6.00
N PHE A 206 -3.59 -2.62 4.88
CA PHE A 206 -2.41 -1.97 4.30
C PHE A 206 -1.71 -1.06 5.31
N LYS A 207 -2.43 -0.16 5.99
CA LYS A 207 -1.85 0.74 6.99
C LYS A 207 -1.13 -0.02 8.11
N THR A 208 -1.67 -1.15 8.54
CA THR A 208 -1.02 -1.99 9.55
C THR A 208 0.18 -2.75 8.96
N TRP A 209 0.02 -3.36 7.78
CA TRP A 209 0.99 -4.26 7.17
C TRP A 209 2.23 -3.57 6.59
N SER A 210 2.03 -2.41 5.96
CA SER A 210 3.09 -1.58 5.39
C SER A 210 4.04 -1.01 6.46
N ASN A 211 3.51 -0.72 7.65
CA ASN A 211 4.27 -0.23 8.80
C ASN A 211 5.09 -1.31 9.51
N MET A 212 4.83 -2.59 9.24
CA MET A 212 5.66 -3.69 9.77
C MET A 212 7.03 -3.71 9.07
N SER A 213 8.07 -4.11 9.79
CA SER A 213 9.35 -4.41 9.16
C SER A 213 9.23 -5.65 8.26
N ILE A 214 10.07 -5.74 7.24
CA ILE A 214 10.12 -6.94 6.39
C ILE A 214 10.40 -8.21 7.21
N LYS A 215 11.22 -8.10 8.26
CA LYS A 215 11.50 -9.19 9.21
C LYS A 215 10.24 -9.66 9.95
N ALA A 216 9.40 -8.74 10.41
CA ALA A 216 8.14 -9.07 11.07
C ALA A 216 7.17 -9.75 10.10
N ARG A 217 7.06 -9.25 8.86
CA ARG A 217 6.24 -9.88 7.81
C ARG A 217 6.72 -11.30 7.49
N ILE A 218 8.03 -11.49 7.33
CA ILE A 218 8.65 -12.81 7.13
C ILE A 218 8.29 -13.76 8.27
N GLN A 219 8.40 -13.31 9.53
CA GLN A 219 8.09 -14.16 10.67
C GLN A 219 6.63 -14.64 10.67
N ILE A 220 5.68 -13.79 10.28
CA ILE A 220 4.27 -14.16 10.14
C ILE A 220 4.09 -15.17 8.99
N LEU A 221 4.71 -14.93 7.84
CA LEU A 221 4.66 -15.83 6.68
C LEU A 221 5.34 -17.18 6.95
N SER A 222 6.39 -17.22 7.77
CA SER A 222 7.03 -18.46 8.22
C SER A 222 6.09 -19.31 9.08
N ARG A 223 5.25 -18.69 9.94
CA ARG A 223 4.22 -19.43 10.67
C ARG A 223 3.20 -20.05 9.71
N PHE A 224 2.78 -19.28 8.70
CA PHE A 224 1.88 -19.77 7.65
C PHE A 224 2.49 -20.95 6.88
N MET A 225 3.76 -20.87 6.50
CA MET A 225 4.50 -21.99 5.90
C MET A 225 4.46 -23.23 6.78
N SER A 226 4.79 -23.11 8.07
CA SER A 226 4.75 -24.25 9.00
C SER A 226 3.33 -24.83 9.16
N THR A 227 2.30 -23.98 9.20
CA THR A 227 0.90 -24.44 9.22
C THR A 227 0.54 -25.21 7.95
N LEU A 228 1.00 -24.77 6.77
CA LEU A 228 0.82 -25.48 5.52
C LEU A 228 1.54 -26.84 5.49
N GLU A 229 2.75 -26.93 6.04
CA GLU A 229 3.50 -28.18 6.13
C GLU A 229 2.78 -29.21 7.02
N LEU A 230 2.22 -28.75 8.14
CA LEU A 230 1.45 -29.59 9.05
C LEU A 230 0.12 -30.03 8.44
N ALA A 231 -0.60 -29.13 7.76
CA ALA A 231 -1.87 -29.43 7.07
C ALA A 231 -1.67 -30.26 5.79
N GLY A 232 -0.48 -30.19 5.18
CA GLY A 232 -0.13 -30.90 3.95
C GLY A 232 -0.08 -32.42 4.10
N ILE A 233 -0.19 -32.95 5.32
CA ILE A 233 -0.40 -34.38 5.59
C ILE A 233 -1.75 -34.85 5.02
N ASP A 234 -2.77 -33.98 5.02
CA ASP A 234 -4.14 -34.32 4.57
C ASP A 234 -4.49 -33.71 3.19
N ILE A 235 -3.79 -32.65 2.75
CA ILE A 235 -4.10 -31.91 1.52
C ILE A 235 -2.83 -31.73 0.67
N LYS A 236 -2.67 -32.58 -0.37
CA LYS A 236 -1.48 -32.67 -1.24
C LYS A 236 -0.99 -31.33 -1.82
N CYS A 237 -1.89 -30.37 -2.08
CA CYS A 237 -1.51 -29.06 -2.63
C CYS A 237 -0.74 -28.17 -1.64
N CYS A 238 -0.94 -28.36 -0.32
CA CYS A 238 -0.31 -27.49 0.69
C CYS A 238 1.21 -27.59 0.71
N TYR A 239 1.81 -28.71 0.31
CA TYR A 239 3.27 -28.83 0.22
C TYR A 239 3.86 -27.94 -0.89
N VAL A 240 3.19 -27.85 -2.03
CA VAL A 240 3.62 -26.97 -3.14
C VAL A 240 3.50 -25.51 -2.72
N ILE A 241 2.40 -25.16 -2.04
CA ILE A 241 2.23 -23.80 -1.51
C ILE A 241 3.27 -23.49 -0.43
N ALA A 242 3.55 -24.42 0.48
CA ALA A 242 4.60 -24.26 1.49
C ALA A 242 5.97 -24.00 0.83
N ALA A 243 6.32 -24.72 -0.24
CA ALA A 243 7.55 -24.49 -0.99
C ALA A 243 7.59 -23.11 -1.68
N ILE A 244 6.44 -22.60 -2.14
CA ILE A 244 6.33 -21.23 -2.67
C ILE A 244 6.58 -20.21 -1.56
N VAL A 245 5.94 -20.38 -0.38
CA VAL A 245 6.14 -19.49 0.77
C VAL A 245 7.58 -19.54 1.24
N ASP A 246 8.17 -20.73 1.42
CA ASP A 246 9.57 -20.94 1.83
C ASP A 246 10.55 -20.20 0.93
N ARG A 247 10.37 -20.33 -0.39
CA ARG A 247 11.17 -19.60 -1.36
C ARG A 247 11.04 -18.10 -1.13
N TRP A 248 9.83 -17.61 -0.99
CA TRP A 248 9.59 -16.17 -0.82
C TRP A 248 10.15 -15.61 0.49
N ILE A 249 10.06 -16.32 1.61
CA ILE A 249 10.63 -15.87 2.90
C ILE A 249 12.16 -15.93 2.95
N LYS A 250 12.80 -16.75 2.09
CA LYS A 250 14.26 -16.84 1.97
C LYS A 250 14.84 -15.78 1.05
N PHE A 251 14.13 -15.40 -0.02
CA PHE A 251 14.54 -14.39 -1.00
C PHE A 251 14.45 -12.88 -0.60
N PRO A 252 13.99 -12.42 0.58
CA PRO A 252 13.85 -10.99 0.87
C PRO A 252 15.17 -10.21 0.92
N TYR A 253 16.33 -10.86 1.00
CA TYR A 253 17.61 -10.16 0.89
C TYR A 253 17.84 -9.53 -0.50
N LEU A 254 17.10 -9.96 -1.53
CA LEU A 254 17.07 -9.29 -2.84
C LEU A 254 16.16 -8.06 -2.86
N CYS A 255 15.31 -7.89 -1.85
CA CYS A 255 14.57 -6.67 -1.65
C CYS A 255 15.55 -5.63 -1.11
N GLU A 256 15.87 -4.63 -1.92
CA GLU A 256 16.82 -3.59 -1.54
C GLU A 256 16.34 -2.90 -0.26
N GLY A 257 17.10 -3.07 0.83
CA GLY A 257 16.86 -2.41 2.11
C GLY A 257 17.17 -0.91 2.04
N ILE A 258 17.35 -0.28 3.19
CA ILE A 258 17.85 1.11 3.21
C ILE A 258 19.31 1.09 2.75
N GLN A 259 19.58 1.75 1.62
CA GLN A 259 20.93 1.94 1.09
C GLN A 259 21.34 3.40 1.30
N GLY A 260 22.54 3.63 1.82
CA GLY A 260 23.06 4.97 2.07
C GLY A 260 24.35 5.22 1.31
N TYR A 261 24.54 6.45 0.82
CA TYR A 261 25.83 6.92 0.32
C TYR A 261 26.03 8.40 0.64
N ILE A 262 27.29 8.84 0.68
CA ILE A 262 27.64 10.26 0.82
C ILE A 262 27.86 10.83 -0.58
N GLU A 263 27.17 11.92 -0.91
CA GLU A 263 27.30 12.66 -2.18
C GLU A 263 28.07 13.97 -1.93
N ASN A 264 29.15 14.17 -2.68
CA ASN A 264 29.96 15.39 -2.65
C ASN A 264 30.39 15.85 -1.24
N GLU A 265 30.63 14.91 -0.32
CA GLU A 265 31.04 15.12 1.09
C GLU A 265 30.11 15.98 1.95
N THR A 266 29.01 16.46 1.39
CA THR A 266 28.13 17.48 1.99
C THR A 266 26.73 16.94 2.22
N LYS A 267 26.39 15.80 1.61
CA LYS A 267 25.06 15.21 1.69
C LYS A 267 25.12 13.73 1.98
N GLU A 268 24.33 13.28 2.93
CA GLU A 268 24.01 11.87 3.08
C GLU A 268 22.70 11.59 2.36
N VAL A 269 22.70 10.60 1.47
CA VAL A 269 21.53 10.19 0.70
C VAL A 269 21.15 8.78 1.12
N LEU A 270 19.95 8.64 1.68
CA LEU A 270 19.35 7.35 1.99
C LEU A 270 18.26 7.04 0.97
N TRP A 271 18.36 5.86 0.40
CA TRP A 271 17.42 5.31 -0.54
C TRP A 271 16.69 4.14 0.09
N THR A 272 15.36 4.11 -0.08
CA THR A 272 14.52 3.00 0.36
C THR A 272 13.32 2.86 -0.56
N ARG A 273 12.42 1.92 -0.27
CA ARG A 273 11.19 1.71 -1.04
C ARG A 273 10.00 1.59 -0.11
N ARG A 274 8.86 2.15 -0.54
CA ARG A 274 7.57 2.04 0.13
C ARG A 274 6.62 1.14 -0.68
N PRO A 275 5.75 0.35 -0.04
CA PRO A 275 4.73 -0.38 -0.77
C PRO A 275 3.76 0.56 -1.49
N LEU A 276 3.09 0.04 -2.53
CA LEU A 276 2.13 0.80 -3.31
C LEU A 276 0.80 0.99 -2.60
N GLY A 277 0.26 -0.04 -1.94
CA GLY A 277 -1.11 0.01 -1.45
C GLY A 277 -1.88 -1.30 -1.52
N VAL A 278 -3.11 -1.21 -2.04
CA VAL A 278 -4.01 -2.33 -2.26
C VAL A 278 -3.81 -2.92 -3.66
N ILE A 279 -3.43 -4.20 -3.73
CA ILE A 279 -3.19 -4.91 -5.00
C ILE A 279 -4.29 -5.94 -5.24
N ILE A 280 -4.76 -6.03 -6.48
CA ILE A 280 -5.82 -6.96 -6.87
C ILE A 280 -5.20 -8.21 -7.51
N LEU A 281 -5.62 -9.40 -7.10
CA LEU A 281 -5.16 -10.66 -7.69
C LEU A 281 -6.33 -11.49 -8.21
N ARG A 282 -6.12 -12.14 -9.35
CA ARG A 282 -7.02 -13.11 -9.99
C ARG A 282 -6.20 -14.04 -10.85
N GLU A 283 -6.13 -15.32 -10.51
CA GLU A 283 -5.39 -16.29 -11.32
C GLU A 283 -6.19 -17.58 -11.46
N GLU A 284 -6.06 -18.25 -12.60
CA GLU A 284 -6.66 -19.57 -12.83
C GLU A 284 -5.91 -20.65 -12.03
N ASN A 285 -4.60 -20.49 -11.88
CA ASN A 285 -3.73 -21.45 -11.23
C ASN A 285 -3.37 -21.03 -9.80
N GLU A 286 -3.63 -21.92 -8.83
CA GLU A 286 -3.38 -21.70 -7.41
C GLU A 286 -1.90 -21.38 -7.11
N ASN A 287 -0.96 -22.07 -7.75
CA ASN A 287 0.46 -21.82 -7.53
C ASN A 287 0.86 -20.41 -8.00
N ILE A 288 0.31 -19.95 -9.13
CA ILE A 288 0.57 -18.59 -9.64
C ILE A 288 -0.06 -17.55 -8.70
N LEU A 289 -1.28 -17.82 -8.20
CA LEU A 289 -1.94 -16.97 -7.21
C LEU A 289 -1.08 -16.79 -5.97
N PHE A 290 -0.63 -17.90 -5.38
CA PHE A 290 0.20 -17.86 -4.17
C PHE A 290 1.57 -17.24 -4.40
N PHE A 291 2.17 -17.48 -5.57
CA PHE A 291 3.43 -16.84 -5.92
C PHE A 291 3.30 -15.31 -5.94
N ARG A 292 2.25 -14.78 -6.58
CA ARG A 292 1.98 -13.33 -6.63
C ARG A 292 1.50 -12.77 -5.30
N LEU A 293 0.74 -13.55 -4.53
CA LEU A 293 0.31 -13.19 -3.19
C LEU A 293 1.53 -12.99 -2.28
N MET A 294 2.48 -13.93 -2.27
CA MET A 294 3.70 -13.81 -1.46
C MET A 294 4.57 -12.62 -1.89
N GLN A 295 4.73 -12.37 -3.20
CA GLN A 295 5.40 -11.18 -3.73
C GLN A 295 4.81 -9.89 -3.14
N THR A 296 3.49 -9.82 -3.18
CA THR A 296 2.72 -8.65 -2.78
C THR A 296 2.79 -8.42 -1.28
N LEU A 297 2.65 -9.48 -0.48
CA LEU A 297 2.73 -9.43 0.98
C LEU A 297 4.13 -9.07 1.47
N ILE A 298 5.18 -9.65 0.90
CA ILE A 298 6.57 -9.33 1.29
C ILE A 298 6.89 -7.86 1.00
N ALA A 299 6.44 -7.35 -0.15
CA ALA A 299 6.56 -5.95 -0.52
C ALA A 299 5.85 -5.00 0.47
N GLY A 300 4.92 -5.49 1.28
CA GLY A 300 4.20 -4.70 2.29
C GLY A 300 2.84 -4.18 1.83
N ASN A 301 2.31 -4.71 0.72
CA ASN A 301 0.99 -4.37 0.19
C ASN A 301 -0.10 -5.26 0.81
N SER A 302 -1.34 -4.78 0.85
CA SER A 302 -2.52 -5.61 1.11
C SER A 302 -3.12 -6.12 -0.19
N VAL A 303 -3.95 -7.17 -0.13
CA VAL A 303 -4.48 -7.84 -1.31
C VAL A 303 -5.99 -8.02 -1.25
N ILE A 304 -6.64 -7.85 -2.40
CA ILE A 304 -7.99 -8.34 -2.65
C ILE A 304 -7.91 -9.39 -3.75
N VAL A 305 -8.33 -10.63 -3.45
CA VAL A 305 -8.44 -11.70 -4.44
C VAL A 305 -9.84 -11.69 -5.03
N MET A 306 -9.94 -11.74 -6.37
CA MET A 306 -11.19 -11.91 -7.11
C MET A 306 -11.36 -13.36 -7.52
N PHE A 307 -12.57 -13.89 -7.32
CA PHE A 307 -12.91 -15.29 -7.62
C PHE A 307 -14.24 -15.38 -8.39
N ASP A 308 -14.28 -16.25 -9.41
CA ASP A 308 -15.49 -16.76 -10.08
C ASP A 308 -15.27 -18.23 -10.52
N ALA A 309 -16.22 -18.79 -11.28
CA ALA A 309 -16.17 -20.18 -11.74
C ALA A 309 -14.92 -20.60 -12.54
N ASN A 310 -14.21 -19.65 -13.14
CA ASN A 310 -13.04 -19.91 -13.97
C ASN A 310 -11.71 -19.65 -13.23
N PHE A 311 -11.75 -19.02 -12.06
CA PHE A 311 -10.55 -18.61 -11.33
C PHE A 311 -10.37 -19.37 -10.02
N CYS A 312 -9.13 -19.39 -9.53
CA CYS A 312 -8.77 -20.10 -8.32
C CYS A 312 -9.46 -19.49 -7.09
N ASN A 313 -9.93 -20.36 -6.19
CA ASN A 313 -10.52 -20.00 -4.92
C ASN A 313 -9.59 -20.33 -3.75
N PRO A 314 -8.91 -19.35 -3.15
CA PRO A 314 -8.05 -19.60 -1.99
C PRO A 314 -8.81 -19.69 -0.65
N SER A 315 -10.14 -19.86 -0.66
CA SER A 315 -10.98 -19.82 0.55
C SER A 315 -10.50 -20.73 1.68
N SER A 316 -9.98 -21.91 1.35
CA SER A 316 -9.47 -22.90 2.31
C SER A 316 -8.29 -22.41 3.15
N TYR A 317 -7.62 -21.32 2.76
CA TYR A 317 -6.44 -20.80 3.43
C TYR A 317 -6.73 -19.61 4.36
N TYR A 318 -7.91 -18.99 4.30
CA TYR A 318 -8.17 -17.74 5.03
C TYR A 318 -8.17 -17.91 6.55
N ASP A 319 -8.70 -19.02 7.05
CA ASP A 319 -8.66 -19.32 8.48
C ASP A 319 -7.21 -19.57 8.94
N MET A 320 -6.38 -20.17 8.08
CA MET A 320 -4.95 -20.35 8.34
C MET A 320 -4.24 -19.00 8.40
N PHE A 321 -4.52 -18.09 7.47
CA PHE A 321 -3.95 -16.74 7.47
C PHE A 321 -4.27 -16.00 8.78
N SER A 322 -5.53 -16.00 9.21
CA SER A 322 -5.95 -15.40 10.48
C SER A 322 -5.23 -16.04 11.67
N THR A 323 -5.16 -17.38 11.72
CA THR A 323 -4.49 -18.12 12.80
C THR A 323 -2.99 -17.83 12.87
N CYS A 324 -2.35 -17.58 11.72
CA CYS A 324 -0.91 -17.27 11.66
C CYS A 324 -0.59 -15.82 12.08
N GLY A 325 -1.61 -15.01 12.35
CA GLY A 325 -1.46 -13.61 12.76
C GLY A 325 -1.32 -12.65 11.60
N ILE A 326 -1.80 -13.00 10.39
CA ILE A 326 -1.99 -12.02 9.33
C ILE A 326 -3.06 -11.01 9.79
N PRO A 327 -2.76 -9.70 9.83
CA PRO A 327 -3.73 -8.73 10.34
C PRO A 327 -5.02 -8.69 9.50
N PRO A 328 -6.16 -8.36 10.14
CA PRO A 328 -7.42 -8.11 9.45
C PRO A 328 -7.26 -7.13 8.28
N GLY A 329 -7.85 -7.48 7.13
CA GLY A 329 -7.81 -6.66 5.92
C GLY A 329 -6.53 -6.80 5.08
N VAL A 330 -5.51 -7.55 5.50
CA VAL A 330 -4.29 -7.71 4.68
C VAL A 330 -4.52 -8.61 3.48
N ILE A 331 -5.35 -9.66 3.63
CA ILE A 331 -5.78 -10.52 2.54
C ILE A 331 -7.31 -10.57 2.59
N ASN A 332 -7.94 -10.28 1.46
CA ASN A 332 -9.39 -10.21 1.31
C ASN A 332 -9.85 -11.06 0.12
N LEU A 333 -11.12 -11.44 0.10
CA LEU A 333 -11.77 -12.21 -0.97
C LEU A 333 -13.06 -11.53 -1.39
N LEU A 334 -13.21 -11.32 -2.69
CA LEU A 334 -14.48 -10.99 -3.33
C LEU A 334 -14.81 -12.04 -4.37
N SER A 335 -16.03 -12.55 -4.30
CA SER A 335 -16.59 -13.47 -5.27
C SER A 335 -17.75 -12.81 -6.02
N HIS A 336 -17.85 -13.09 -7.31
CA HIS A 336 -18.99 -12.68 -8.15
C HIS A 336 -19.14 -13.73 -9.25
N GLU A 337 -20.34 -13.95 -9.77
CA GLU A 337 -20.53 -14.90 -10.89
C GLU A 337 -19.78 -14.50 -12.18
N ASN A 338 -19.33 -13.25 -12.25
CA ASN A 338 -18.69 -12.63 -13.40
C ASN A 338 -17.64 -11.67 -12.85
N THR A 339 -16.39 -12.10 -12.79
CA THR A 339 -15.30 -11.25 -12.31
C THR A 339 -15.05 -10.02 -13.19
N GLY A 340 -15.59 -9.95 -14.42
CA GLY A 340 -15.53 -8.75 -15.25
C GLY A 340 -16.19 -7.53 -14.58
N THR A 341 -17.25 -7.74 -13.81
CA THR A 341 -17.89 -6.67 -13.01
C THR A 341 -16.97 -6.18 -11.88
N LEU A 342 -16.20 -7.09 -11.26
CA LEU A 342 -15.22 -6.74 -10.23
C LEU A 342 -14.00 -6.04 -10.85
N GLU A 343 -13.52 -6.54 -11.98
CA GLU A 343 -12.36 -6.05 -12.73
C GLU A 343 -12.52 -4.60 -13.16
N HIS A 344 -13.68 -4.23 -13.74
CA HIS A 344 -13.94 -2.84 -14.10
C HIS A 344 -13.87 -1.89 -12.88
N LYS A 345 -14.41 -2.32 -11.73
CA LYS A 345 -14.48 -1.52 -10.50
C LYS A 345 -13.16 -1.45 -9.73
N LEU A 346 -12.37 -2.53 -9.75
CA LEU A 346 -11.15 -2.67 -8.93
C LEU A 346 -9.86 -2.45 -9.71
N CYS A 347 -9.84 -2.75 -11.01
CA CYS A 347 -8.66 -2.63 -11.86
C CYS A 347 -8.72 -1.43 -12.80
N LEU A 348 -9.91 -0.86 -13.07
CA LEU A 348 -10.20 0.25 -14.00
C LEU A 348 -9.84 -0.01 -15.47
N GLN A 349 -9.42 -1.23 -15.77
CA GLN A 349 -8.99 -1.73 -17.05
C GLN A 349 -8.99 -3.26 -16.98
N ASP A 350 -8.68 -3.92 -18.08
CA ASP A 350 -8.56 -5.37 -18.04
C ASP A 350 -7.43 -5.83 -17.09
N TYR A 351 -7.68 -6.95 -16.42
CA TYR A 351 -6.84 -7.54 -15.40
C TYR A 351 -5.52 -7.99 -15.99
N THR A 352 -5.48 -8.44 -17.25
CA THR A 352 -4.23 -8.87 -17.87
C THR A 352 -3.28 -7.69 -18.00
N THR A 353 -3.76 -6.57 -18.52
CA THR A 353 -3.01 -5.32 -18.58
C THR A 353 -2.68 -4.83 -17.17
N TYR A 354 -3.61 -4.94 -16.21
CA TYR A 354 -3.37 -4.52 -14.81
C TYR A 354 -2.24 -5.33 -14.18
N ALA A 355 -2.32 -6.66 -14.24
CA ALA A 355 -1.36 -7.58 -13.66
C ALA A 355 0.01 -7.44 -14.30
N ASN A 356 0.10 -7.21 -15.61
CA ASN A 356 1.36 -7.00 -16.32
C ASN A 356 2.12 -5.74 -15.87
N LYS A 357 1.45 -4.77 -15.23
CA LYS A 357 2.11 -3.61 -14.61
C LYS A 357 2.98 -4.02 -13.42
N PHE A 358 2.62 -5.11 -12.73
CA PHE A 358 3.28 -5.55 -11.51
C PHE A 358 4.10 -6.82 -11.73
N PHE A 359 3.51 -7.83 -12.35
CA PHE A 359 4.05 -9.17 -12.41
C PHE A 359 4.70 -9.48 -13.77
N LEU A 360 5.71 -10.33 -13.75
CA LEU A 360 6.32 -10.89 -14.96
C LEU A 360 5.96 -12.37 -15.07
N LYS A 361 5.80 -12.84 -16.31
CA LYS A 361 5.71 -14.27 -16.62
C LYS A 361 7.13 -14.84 -16.76
N GLY A 362 7.35 -16.08 -16.29
CA GLY A 362 8.61 -16.81 -16.45
C GLY A 362 9.19 -17.33 -15.14
N THR A 363 10.43 -17.80 -15.18
CA THR A 363 11.14 -18.43 -14.05
C THR A 363 12.55 -17.85 -13.80
N SER A 364 12.94 -16.78 -14.50
CA SER A 364 14.23 -16.12 -14.31
C SER A 364 14.32 -15.39 -12.96
N SER A 365 15.54 -15.05 -12.51
CA SER A 365 15.74 -14.17 -11.34
C SER A 365 14.98 -12.84 -11.43
N ASP A 366 14.79 -12.34 -12.65
CA ASP A 366 14.05 -11.09 -12.89
C ASP A 366 12.59 -11.19 -12.48
N THR A 367 12.01 -12.40 -12.52
CA THR A 367 10.64 -12.64 -12.04
C THR A 367 10.48 -12.45 -10.53
N TYR A 368 11.59 -12.30 -9.79
CA TYR A 368 11.58 -11.97 -8.38
C TYR A 368 11.81 -10.47 -8.14
N ILE A 369 12.87 -9.92 -8.74
CA ILE A 369 13.33 -8.54 -8.47
C ILE A 369 12.42 -7.51 -9.12
N VAL A 370 12.01 -7.73 -10.37
CA VAL A 370 11.23 -6.75 -11.12
C VAL A 370 9.83 -6.57 -10.52
N PRO A 371 9.09 -7.63 -10.13
CA PRO A 371 7.84 -7.45 -9.43
C PRO A 371 7.98 -6.75 -8.10
N PHE A 372 9.01 -7.05 -7.29
CA PHE A 372 9.25 -6.31 -6.06
C PHE A 372 9.40 -4.80 -6.32
N ARG A 373 10.21 -4.41 -7.32
CA ARG A 373 10.37 -3.01 -7.73
C ARG A 373 9.08 -2.39 -8.27
N ARG A 374 8.22 -3.15 -8.94
CA ARG A 374 6.93 -2.67 -9.46
C ARG A 374 5.84 -2.60 -8.40
N LEU A 375 5.94 -3.40 -7.33
CA LEU A 375 5.03 -3.43 -6.19
C LEU A 375 5.40 -2.41 -5.10
N THR A 376 6.42 -1.59 -5.35
CA THR A 376 6.92 -0.59 -4.42
C THR A 376 7.34 0.68 -5.17
N THR A 377 7.32 1.83 -4.53
CA THR A 377 7.84 3.09 -5.06
C THR A 377 9.12 3.49 -4.33
N PRO A 378 10.12 4.08 -5.02
CA PRO A 378 11.32 4.55 -4.36
C PRO A 378 10.99 5.74 -3.46
N LYS A 379 11.70 5.82 -2.34
CA LYS A 379 11.70 6.93 -1.40
C LYS A 379 13.14 7.36 -1.16
N LEU A 380 13.38 8.66 -1.23
CA LEU A 380 14.68 9.26 -1.03
C LEU A 380 14.65 10.17 0.19
N ILE A 381 15.68 10.07 1.02
CA ILE A 381 15.91 10.97 2.15
C ILE A 381 17.28 11.60 1.92
N VAL A 382 17.33 12.93 1.81
CA VAL A 382 18.56 13.69 1.60
C VAL A 382 18.82 14.50 2.87
N ILE A 383 19.98 14.32 3.46
CA ILE A 383 20.40 15.00 4.69
C ILE A 383 21.54 15.94 4.35
N SER A 384 21.40 17.21 4.72
CA SER A 384 22.52 18.15 4.74
C SER A 384 23.46 17.79 5.89
N LEU A 385 24.76 17.66 5.61
CA LEU A 385 25.81 17.43 6.62
C LEU A 385 26.45 18.74 7.12
N GLN A 386 25.96 19.89 6.65
CA GLN A 386 26.46 21.22 7.01
C GLN A 386 25.89 21.73 8.32
#